data_AF-A0A5J4UD84-F1
#
_entry.id   AF-A0A5J4UD84-F1
#
_cell.length_a   1.000
_cell.length_b   1.000
_cell.length_c   1.000
_cell.angle_alpha   90.00
_cell.angle_beta   90.00
_cell.angle_gamma   90.00
#
_symmetry.space_group_name_H-M   'P 1'
#
loop_
_entity.id
_entity.type
_entity.pdbx_description
1 polymer ?
#
loop_
_entity_poly.entity_id
_entity_poly.type
_entity_poly.pdbx_seq_one_letter_code
_entity_poly.pdbx_strand_id
1 'polypeptide(L)'
;QINSAAKQDSHKEVHYSTVRGFGERPQYLDRVQREIEEENAIKNEIKTQRAYQDYLAAQQPERMTEAERQELLAGLKKRWDEIKKTYGQMPLFIDVESMKLNREEMERQMSEIENDMEKLSKKKVYVEKF
;
A
#
# COMPACT_ATOMS: atom_id res chain seq x y z
N GLN A 1 58.76 -26.48 70.71
CA GLN A 1 58.44 -27.00 69.37
C GLN A 1 57.07 -26.45 68.99
N ILE A 2 56.96 -25.73 67.87
CA ILE A 2 55.69 -25.19 67.38
C ILE A 2 55.40 -25.92 66.06
N ASN A 3 54.43 -26.84 66.06
CA ASN A 3 53.98 -27.52 64.84
C ASN A 3 52.91 -26.65 64.18
N SER A 4 53.26 -25.98 63.08
CA SER A 4 52.30 -25.35 62.18
C SER A 4 52.00 -26.31 61.03
N ALA A 5 50.80 -26.88 61.01
CA ALA A 5 50.34 -27.72 59.90
C ALA A 5 50.00 -26.84 58.68
N ALA A 6 50.61 -27.15 57.53
CA ALA A 6 50.33 -26.48 56.27
C ALA A 6 48.93 -26.84 55.77
N LYS A 7 48.12 -25.82 55.43
CA LYS A 7 46.84 -26.00 54.74
C LYS A 7 47.14 -26.29 53.27
N GLN A 8 46.95 -27.54 52.82
CA GLN A 8 46.90 -27.84 51.40
C GLN A 8 45.63 -27.23 50.81
N ASP A 9 45.78 -26.31 49.86
CA ASP A 9 44.68 -25.88 49.01
C ASP A 9 44.32 -27.03 48.05
N SER A 10 43.36 -27.85 48.46
CA SER A 10 42.76 -28.85 47.58
C SER A 10 41.77 -28.13 46.66
N HIS A 11 42.21 -27.74 45.46
CA HIS A 11 41.26 -27.45 44.39
C HIS A 11 40.50 -28.74 44.07
N LYS A 12 39.30 -28.88 44.64
CA LYS A 12 38.39 -29.98 44.32
C LYS A 12 37.84 -29.74 42.91
N GLU A 13 38.00 -30.71 42.03
CA GLU A 13 37.37 -30.69 40.72
C GLU A 13 35.85 -30.64 40.88
N VAL A 14 35.23 -29.59 40.35
CA VAL A 14 33.78 -29.40 40.39
C VAL A 14 33.18 -30.15 39.20
N HIS A 15 32.43 -31.21 39.48
CA HIS A 15 31.65 -31.92 38.46
C HIS A 15 30.35 -31.15 38.21
N TYR A 16 30.27 -30.44 37.07
CA TYR A 16 29.09 -29.64 36.72
C TYR A 16 27.80 -30.47 36.53
N SER A 17 27.93 -31.77 36.25
CA SER A 17 26.80 -32.70 36.11
C SER A 17 26.07 -33.01 37.41
N THR A 18 26.67 -32.71 38.58
CA THR A 18 26.06 -32.95 39.89
C THR A 18 25.46 -31.68 40.50
N VAL A 19 25.55 -30.55 39.79
CA VAL A 19 24.95 -29.29 40.21
C VAL A 19 23.41 -29.41 40.19
N ARG A 20 22.76 -28.83 41.20
CA ARG A 20 21.29 -28.86 41.31
C ARG A 20 20.65 -28.16 40.12
N GLY A 21 19.66 -28.80 39.50
CA GLY A 21 18.99 -28.29 38.31
C GLY A 21 19.78 -28.49 37.03
N PHE A 22 20.84 -29.31 37.03
CA PHE A 22 21.52 -29.72 35.81
C PHE A 22 20.55 -30.46 34.89
N GLY A 23 20.37 -29.94 33.67
CA GLY A 23 19.39 -30.45 32.70
C GLY A 23 17.95 -29.93 32.88
N GLU A 24 17.67 -29.18 33.95
CA GLU A 24 16.36 -28.55 34.17
C GLU A 24 16.33 -27.13 33.60
N ARG A 25 15.15 -26.68 33.15
CA ARG A 25 14.97 -25.31 32.63
C ARG A 25 15.07 -24.32 33.80
N PRO A 26 15.98 -23.33 33.75
CA PRO A 26 16.02 -22.29 34.78
C PRO A 26 14.72 -21.49 34.86
N GLN A 27 14.20 -21.28 36.07
CA GLN A 27 12.91 -20.59 36.31
C GLN A 27 12.86 -19.17 35.74
N TYR A 28 14.00 -18.47 35.65
CA TYR A 28 14.04 -17.13 35.07
C TYR A 28 13.67 -17.12 33.59
N LEU A 29 13.82 -18.24 32.87
CA LEU A 29 13.44 -18.33 31.46
C LEU A 29 11.94 -18.22 31.24
N ASP A 30 11.10 -18.61 32.20
CA ASP A 30 9.64 -18.43 32.11
C ASP A 30 9.26 -16.95 32.19
N ARG A 31 9.95 -16.20 33.07
CA ARG A 31 9.78 -14.75 33.16
C ARG A 31 10.20 -14.07 31.87
N VAL A 32 11.39 -14.41 31.34
CA VAL A 32 11.90 -13.84 30.09
C VAL A 32 10.98 -14.16 28.92
N GLN A 33 10.46 -15.40 28.85
CA GLN A 33 9.51 -15.79 27.81
C GLN A 33 8.25 -14.92 27.84
N ARG A 34 7.67 -14.70 29.02
CA ARG A 34 6.50 -13.82 29.17
C ARG A 34 6.79 -12.38 28.76
N GLU A 35 7.94 -11.83 29.17
CA GLU A 35 8.37 -10.48 28.78
C GLU A 35 8.50 -10.35 27.26
N ILE A 36 9.06 -11.37 26.59
CA ILE A 36 9.16 -11.43 25.12
C ILE A 36 7.78 -11.49 24.46
N GLU A 37 6.86 -12.29 24.99
CA GLU A 37 5.49 -12.42 24.47
C GLU A 37 4.71 -11.10 24.56
N GLU A 38 4.78 -10.43 25.70
CA GLU A 38 4.16 -9.11 25.92
C GLU A 38 4.76 -8.07 24.97
N GLU A 39 6.08 -8.02 24.83
CA GLU A 39 6.76 -7.10 23.89
C GLU A 39 6.35 -7.37 22.44
N ASN A 40 6.28 -8.64 22.04
CA ASN A 40 5.87 -9.03 20.69
C ASN A 40 4.41 -8.67 20.41
N ALA A 41 3.52 -8.82 21.39
CA ALA A 41 2.13 -8.40 21.26
C ALA A 41 2.03 -6.89 20.98
N ILE A 42 2.74 -6.07 21.75
CA ILE A 42 2.79 -4.62 21.55
C ILE A 42 3.39 -4.27 20.17
N LYS A 43 4.50 -4.91 19.79
CA LYS A 43 5.12 -4.71 18.47
C LYS A 43 4.17 -5.06 17.33
N ASN A 44 3.42 -6.14 17.46
CA ASN A 44 2.45 -6.55 16.44
C ASN A 44 1.31 -5.54 16.34
N GLU A 45 0.78 -5.07 17.47
CA GLU A 45 -0.25 -4.02 17.47
C GLU A 45 0.24 -2.74 16.78
N ILE A 46 1.44 -2.25 17.12
CA ILE A 46 2.04 -1.08 16.47
C ILE A 46 2.22 -1.31 14.97
N LYS A 47 2.69 -2.49 14.55
CA LYS A 47 2.84 -2.83 13.13
C LYS A 47 1.50 -2.81 12.40
N THR A 48 0.46 -3.39 12.99
CA THR A 48 -0.88 -3.40 12.38
C THR A 48 -1.46 -1.99 12.27
N GLN A 49 -1.32 -1.15 13.30
CA GLN A 49 -1.76 0.24 13.25
C GLN A 49 -1.02 1.05 12.18
N ARG A 50 0.30 0.87 12.06
CA ARG A 50 1.10 1.52 10.99
C ARG A 50 0.68 1.06 9.61
N ALA A 51 0.55 -0.25 9.40
CA ALA A 51 0.10 -0.79 8.12
C ALA A 51 -1.29 -0.27 7.72
N TYR A 52 -2.20 -0.12 8.69
CA TYR A 52 -3.51 0.48 8.46
C TYR A 52 -3.43 1.96 8.10
N GLN A 53 -2.59 2.74 8.79
CA GLN A 53 -2.36 4.15 8.45
C GLN A 53 -1.74 4.31 7.06
N ASP A 54 -0.77 3.48 6.71
CA ASP A 54 -0.14 3.48 5.40
C ASP A 54 -1.15 3.11 4.30
N TYR A 55 -2.01 2.13 4.55
CA TYR A 55 -3.12 1.78 3.66
C TYR A 55 -4.07 2.97 3.44
N LEU A 56 -4.49 3.64 4.52
CA LEU A 56 -5.35 4.82 4.43
C LEU A 56 -4.66 5.98 3.69
N ALA A 57 -3.36 6.20 3.93
CA ALA A 57 -2.59 7.23 3.26
C ALA A 57 -2.44 6.94 1.76
N ALA A 58 -2.27 5.67 1.38
CA ALA A 58 -2.23 5.25 -0.02
C ALA A 58 -3.57 5.44 -0.74
N GLN A 59 -4.70 5.33 -0.02
CA GLN A 59 -6.04 5.55 -0.56
C GLN A 59 -6.47 7.01 -0.60
N GLN A 60 -5.66 7.95 -0.08
CA GLN A 60 -5.99 9.37 -0.15
C GLN A 60 -5.93 9.82 -1.63
N PRO A 61 -7.02 10.39 -2.17
CA PRO A 61 -7.05 10.79 -3.56
C PRO A 61 -6.10 11.98 -3.78
N GLU A 62 -5.29 11.90 -4.82
CA GLU A 62 -4.28 12.91 -5.14
C GLU A 62 -4.92 14.04 -5.94
N ARG A 63 -4.54 15.28 -5.63
CA ARG A 63 -5.01 16.43 -6.40
C ARG A 63 -4.24 16.49 -7.72
N MET A 64 -4.98 16.46 -8.83
CA MET A 64 -4.41 16.69 -10.16
C MET A 64 -3.82 18.10 -10.26
N THR A 65 -2.61 18.21 -10.81
CA THR A 65 -1.99 19.51 -11.07
C THR A 65 -2.70 20.25 -12.20
N GLU A 66 -2.61 21.58 -12.24
CA GLU A 66 -3.25 22.34 -13.32
C GLU A 66 -2.63 22.05 -14.69
N ALA A 67 -1.32 21.78 -14.75
CA ALA A 67 -0.63 21.43 -15.98
C ALA A 67 -1.15 20.11 -16.57
N GLU A 68 -1.22 19.05 -15.77
CA GLU A 68 -1.78 17.76 -16.18
C GLU A 68 -3.25 17.90 -16.60
N ARG A 69 -4.04 18.69 -15.87
CA ARG A 69 -5.44 18.95 -16.21
C ARG A 69 -5.57 19.62 -17.58
N GLN A 70 -4.74 20.60 -17.88
CA GLN A 70 -4.75 21.31 -19.16
C GLN A 70 -4.31 20.41 -20.32
N GLU A 71 -3.29 19.58 -20.11
CA GLU A 71 -2.85 18.59 -21.09
C GLU A 71 -3.97 17.59 -21.40
N LEU A 72 -4.64 17.07 -20.37
CA LEU A 72 -5.76 16.15 -20.53
C LEU A 72 -6.94 16.79 -21.27
N LEU A 73 -7.31 18.02 -20.92
CA LEU A 73 -8.35 18.78 -21.62
C LEU A 73 -8.00 19.02 -23.10
N ALA A 74 -6.74 19.35 -23.41
CA ALA A 74 -6.29 19.52 -24.78
C ALA A 74 -6.38 18.21 -25.57
N GLY A 75 -5.99 17.08 -24.97
CA GLY A 75 -6.12 15.75 -25.56
C GLY A 75 -7.57 15.35 -25.83
N LEU A 76 -8.46 15.56 -24.85
CA LEU A 76 -9.90 15.29 -25.00
C LEU A 76 -10.52 16.13 -26.12
N LYS A 77 -10.21 17.43 -26.15
CA LYS A 77 -10.69 18.33 -27.21
C LYS A 77 -10.22 17.88 -28.59
N LYS A 78 -8.94 17.51 -28.72
CA LYS A 78 -8.40 16.99 -29.99
C LYS A 78 -9.15 15.74 -30.46
N ARG A 79 -9.40 14.78 -29.56
CA ARG A 79 -10.15 13.57 -29.88
C ARG A 79 -11.59 13.88 -30.28
N TRP A 80 -12.24 14.80 -29.58
CA TRP A 80 -13.58 15.26 -29.93
C TRP A 80 -13.60 15.88 -31.34
N ASP A 81 -12.65 16.76 -31.66
CA ASP A 81 -12.54 17.41 -32.98
C ASP A 81 -12.33 16.38 -34.11
N GLU A 82 -11.54 15.32 -33.85
CA GLU A 82 -11.33 14.21 -34.79
C GLU A 82 -12.64 13.46 -35.06
N ILE A 83 -13.37 13.06 -34.02
CA ILE A 83 -14.66 12.36 -34.17
C ILE A 83 -15.68 13.28 -34.85
N LYS A 84 -15.80 14.54 -34.41
CA LYS A 84 -16.67 15.56 -34.99
C LYS A 84 -16.42 15.73 -36.49
N LYS A 85 -15.16 15.75 -36.91
CA LYS A 85 -14.78 15.86 -38.32
C LYS A 85 -15.26 14.64 -39.11
N THR A 86 -15.02 13.42 -38.62
CA THR A 86 -15.50 12.20 -39.28
C THR A 86 -17.02 12.12 -39.33
N TYR A 87 -17.69 12.54 -38.26
CA TYR A 87 -19.15 12.63 -38.19
C TYR A 87 -19.70 13.60 -39.24
N GLY A 88 -19.09 14.79 -39.38
CA GLY A 88 -19.48 15.79 -40.37
C GLY A 88 -19.26 15.37 -41.83
N GLN A 89 -18.39 14.37 -42.07
CA GLN A 89 -18.17 13.80 -43.40
C GLN A 89 -19.20 12.71 -43.77
N MET A 90 -20.02 12.25 -42.82
CA MET A 90 -21.04 11.23 -43.12
C MET A 90 -22.22 11.80 -43.93
N PRO A 91 -22.79 11.02 -44.87
CA PRO A 91 -23.97 11.43 -45.64
C PRO A 91 -25.19 11.69 -44.75
N LEU A 92 -25.96 12.74 -45.00
CA LEU A 92 -27.15 13.08 -44.19
C LEU A 92 -28.18 11.94 -44.14
N PHE A 93 -28.43 11.31 -45.29
CA PHE A 93 -29.31 10.15 -45.43
C PHE A 93 -28.48 8.86 -45.40
N ILE A 94 -28.77 7.99 -44.45
CA ILE A 94 -28.12 6.69 -44.30
C ILE A 94 -29.20 5.60 -44.34
N ASP A 95 -29.12 4.73 -45.35
CA ASP A 95 -30.02 3.58 -45.50
C ASP A 95 -29.39 2.30 -44.91
N VAL A 96 -28.06 2.25 -44.85
CA VAL A 96 -27.31 1.10 -44.35
C VAL A 96 -27.28 1.10 -42.82
N GLU A 97 -27.78 0.02 -42.20
CA GLU A 97 -27.88 -0.10 -40.74
C GLU A 97 -26.53 0.05 -40.02
N SER A 98 -25.46 -0.55 -40.56
CA SER A 98 -24.11 -0.43 -39.96
C SER A 98 -23.59 1.01 -39.90
N MET A 99 -23.97 1.85 -40.86
CA MET A 99 -23.59 3.26 -40.88
C MET A 99 -24.42 4.08 -39.88
N LYS A 100 -25.68 3.69 -39.61
CA LYS A 100 -26.50 4.31 -38.55
C LYS A 100 -25.92 3.99 -37.17
N LEU A 101 -25.61 2.72 -36.92
CA LEU A 101 -24.98 2.30 -35.66
C LEU A 101 -23.63 3.00 -35.43
N ASN A 102 -22.80 3.14 -36.48
CA ASN A 102 -21.54 3.86 -36.38
C ASN A 102 -21.76 5.36 -36.06
N ARG A 103 -22.81 5.97 -36.64
CA ARG A 103 -23.18 7.36 -36.31
C ARG A 103 -23.59 7.50 -34.84
N GLU A 104 -24.47 6.64 -34.37
CA GLU A 104 -24.94 6.64 -32.98
C GLU A 104 -23.77 6.44 -32.01
N GLU A 105 -22.83 5.55 -32.33
CA GLU A 105 -21.62 5.34 -31.53
C GLU A 105 -20.72 6.59 -31.50
N MET A 106 -20.56 7.29 -32.63
CA MET A 106 -19.81 8.56 -32.64
C MET A 106 -20.50 9.64 -31.80
N GLU A 107 -21.84 9.71 -31.81
CA GLU A 107 -22.61 10.62 -30.96
C GLU A 107 -22.43 10.31 -29.48
N ARG A 108 -22.50 9.02 -29.12
CA ARG A 108 -22.24 8.54 -27.77
C ARG A 108 -20.84 8.93 -27.30
N GLN A 109 -19.82 8.66 -28.12
CA GLN A 109 -18.43 8.99 -27.79
C GLN A 109 -18.20 10.51 -27.65
N MET A 110 -18.80 11.33 -28.51
CA MET A 110 -18.72 12.79 -28.36
C MET A 110 -19.37 13.25 -27.06
N SER A 111 -20.53 12.71 -26.69
CA SER A 111 -21.22 13.04 -25.45
C SER A 111 -20.44 12.61 -24.20
N GLU A 112 -19.81 11.42 -24.23
CA GLU A 112 -18.92 10.96 -23.16
C GLU A 112 -17.74 11.92 -22.96
N ILE A 113 -17.09 12.36 -24.04
CA ILE A 113 -15.98 13.32 -23.97
C ILE A 113 -16.44 14.68 -23.42
N GLU A 114 -17.61 15.16 -23.84
CA GLU A 114 -18.19 16.41 -23.32
C GLU A 114 -18.44 16.34 -21.81
N ASN A 115 -19.02 15.23 -21.34
CA ASN A 115 -19.26 14.99 -19.91
C ASN A 115 -17.93 14.94 -19.12
N ASP A 116 -16.89 14.33 -19.69
CA ASP A 116 -15.59 14.25 -19.04
C ASP A 116 -14.87 15.61 -19.01
N MET A 117 -14.98 16.40 -20.07
CA MET A 117 -14.52 17.79 -20.08
C MET A 117 -15.25 18.64 -19.03
N GLU A 118 -16.55 18.45 -18.85
CA GLU A 118 -17.33 19.15 -17.81
C GLU A 118 -16.82 18.80 -16.41
N LYS A 119 -16.58 17.52 -16.12
CA LYS A 119 -16.01 17.07 -14.83
C LYS A 119 -14.64 17.71 -14.58
N LEU A 120 -13.79 17.78 -15.60
CA LEU A 120 -12.46 18.35 -15.53
C LEU A 120 -12.46 19.88 -15.47
N SER A 121 -13.52 20.57 -15.90
CA SER A 121 -13.61 22.04 -15.86
C SER A 121 -13.55 22.62 -14.44
N LYS A 122 -13.89 21.81 -13.42
CA LYS A 122 -13.87 22.20 -12.00
C LYS A 122 -12.46 22.57 -11.52
N LYS A 123 -12.35 23.63 -10.71
CA LYS A 123 -11.07 24.18 -10.20
C LYS A 123 -10.22 23.20 -9.36
N LYS A 124 -10.83 22.16 -8.81
CA LYS A 124 -10.14 21.13 -8.02
C LYS A 124 -10.65 19.76 -8.47
N VAL A 125 -9.73 18.94 -8.99
CA VAL A 125 -9.99 17.56 -9.40
C VAL A 125 -9.07 16.67 -8.59
N TYR A 126 -9.64 15.60 -8.03
CA TYR A 126 -8.93 14.60 -7.25
C TYR A 126 -9.04 13.26 -7.97
N VAL A 127 -7.95 12.53 -8.03
CA VAL A 127 -7.83 11.24 -8.74
C VAL A 127 -7.41 10.18 -7.74
N GLU A 128 -8.10 9.05 -7.75
CA GLU A 128 -7.73 7.88 -6.98
C GLU A 128 -6.55 7.17 -7.65
N LYS A 129 -5.53 6.79 -6.87
CA LYS A 129 -4.43 5.96 -7.38
C LYS A 129 -4.89 4.52 -7.45
N PHE A 130 -4.78 3.92 -8.64
CA PHE A 130 -5.00 2.50 -8.89
C PHE A 130 -3.70 1.71 -8.74
#